data_AF-A0A927X9I2-F1
#
_entry.id   AF-A0A927X9I2-F1
#
_cell.length_a   1.000
_cell.length_b   1.000
_cell.length_c   1.000
_cell.angle_alpha   90.00
_cell.angle_beta   90.00
_cell.angle_gamma   90.00
#
_symmetry.space_group_name_H-M   'P 1'
#
loop_
_entity.id
_entity.type
_entity.pdbx_description
1 polymer ?
#
loop_
_entity_poly.entity_id
_entity_poly.type
_entity_poly.pdbx_seq_one_letter_code
_entity_poly.pdbx_strand_id
1 'polypeptide(L)'
;MEKKKLFYVLTAVMGTMILIIVIFAIISAVGGKRLSYDKIEDKMSSAAKNYFEDNVSSLPKEEGQSVTVDTSTLVNGKYLKQLSDMAKKGVDCTGKVIVTKNGDRYLYSPMLNCGSEYKTQKLIDVVTTNNPLVISGDGLYSYGEVSKFKGDYINNYVKIDNYLWRILDIDSEGYMRLIYADKQTKEMEETYVWDNRYNIDKDSNSGINNYEVSRIKETMKKLETETLYISDEFKVNLAYRPICVGKRSSTNVALNNNEECEVTISNQLFGLPYVSDYVSASTDANCIDIASESCKNYNYLMNSSLSSWTLNGQKEKSYRVFNVGKFGYSISDASSDKAIRPTIYLSNNALYESGNGTKKEPYVVK
;
A
#
# COMPACT_ATOMS: atom_id res chain seq x y z
N MET A 1 -30.43 51.35 57.45
CA MET A 1 -29.28 50.44 57.65
C MET A 1 -29.35 49.18 56.77
N GLU A 2 -30.38 49.01 55.93
CA GLU A 2 -30.64 47.75 55.20
C GLU A 2 -30.10 47.71 53.77
N LYS A 3 -30.07 48.84 53.03
CA LYS A 3 -29.65 48.86 51.62
C LYS A 3 -28.16 48.51 51.41
N LYS A 4 -27.27 48.92 52.30
CA LYS A 4 -25.83 48.57 52.21
C LYS A 4 -25.58 47.09 52.45
N LYS A 5 -26.23 46.48 53.46
CA LYS A 5 -26.13 45.03 53.70
C LYS A 5 -26.70 44.22 52.53
N LEU A 6 -27.82 44.65 51.95
CA LEU A 6 -28.41 44.00 50.78
C LEU A 6 -27.49 44.06 49.56
N PHE A 7 -26.83 45.21 49.32
CA PHE A 7 -25.85 45.35 48.24
C PHE A 7 -24.64 44.43 48.41
N TYR A 8 -24.06 44.35 49.62
CA TYR A 8 -22.94 43.45 49.90
C TYR A 8 -23.30 41.96 49.73
N VAL A 9 -24.52 41.57 50.12
CA VAL A 9 -25.01 40.20 49.92
C VAL A 9 -25.20 39.89 48.43
N LEU A 10 -25.79 40.81 47.64
CA LEU A 10 -25.94 40.64 46.19
C LEU A 10 -24.61 40.56 45.46
N THR A 11 -23.62 41.37 45.83
CA THR A 11 -22.27 41.30 45.23
C THR A 11 -21.54 40.01 45.61
N ALA A 12 -21.73 39.51 46.84
CA ALA A 12 -21.12 38.26 47.29
C ALA A 12 -21.72 37.04 46.56
N VAL A 13 -23.04 37.03 46.36
CA VAL A 13 -23.76 35.96 45.63
C VAL A 13 -23.39 35.96 44.14
N MET A 14 -23.31 37.12 43.49
CA MET A 14 -22.84 37.19 42.10
C MET A 14 -21.38 36.77 41.95
N GLY A 15 -20.50 37.19 42.87
CA GLY A 15 -19.10 36.80 42.86
C GLY A 15 -18.90 35.29 43.01
N THR A 16 -19.65 34.64 43.90
CA THR A 16 -19.60 33.17 44.08
C THR A 16 -20.15 32.42 42.88
N MET A 17 -21.24 32.90 42.27
CA MET A 17 -21.81 32.29 41.06
C MET A 17 -20.84 32.36 39.87
N ILE A 18 -20.14 33.48 39.68
CA ILE A 18 -19.11 33.63 38.65
C ILE A 18 -17.93 32.69 38.93
N LEU A 19 -17.49 32.59 40.19
CA LEU A 19 -16.39 31.69 40.57
C LEU A 19 -16.73 30.22 40.29
N ILE A 20 -17.97 29.80 40.57
CA ILE A 20 -18.46 28.44 40.28
C ILE A 20 -18.48 28.19 38.77
N ILE A 21 -18.92 29.15 37.96
CA ILE A 21 -18.93 29.02 36.50
C ILE A 21 -17.50 28.91 35.95
N VAL A 22 -16.56 29.70 36.48
CA VAL A 22 -15.14 29.62 36.10
C VAL A 22 -14.53 28.29 36.53
N ILE A 23 -14.84 27.79 37.72
CA ILE A 23 -14.41 26.47 38.19
C ILE A 23 -15.01 25.36 37.32
N PHE A 24 -16.29 25.42 36.94
CA PHE A 24 -16.91 24.47 36.01
C PHE A 24 -16.32 24.57 34.61
N ALA A 25 -15.99 25.77 34.13
CA ALA A 25 -15.31 25.98 32.85
C ALA A 25 -13.90 25.36 32.87
N ILE A 26 -13.14 25.57 33.95
CA ILE A 26 -11.82 24.96 34.16
C ILE A 26 -11.95 23.44 34.30
N ILE A 27 -12.91 22.92 35.06
CA ILE A 27 -13.15 21.46 35.18
C ILE A 27 -13.58 20.87 33.83
N SER A 28 -14.38 21.57 33.04
CA SER A 28 -14.78 21.15 31.69
C SER A 28 -13.62 21.22 30.67
N ALA A 29 -12.64 22.11 30.89
CA ALA A 29 -11.41 22.20 30.12
C ALA A 29 -10.32 21.20 30.58
N VAL A 30 -10.36 20.78 31.85
CA VAL A 30 -9.45 19.80 32.48
C VAL A 30 -9.98 18.36 32.36
N GLY A 31 -11.28 18.17 32.14
CA GLY A 31 -11.87 16.90 31.75
C GLY A 31 -11.35 16.49 30.37
N GLY A 32 -10.46 15.50 30.34
CA GLY A 32 -9.83 15.02 29.11
C GLY A 32 -10.84 14.87 27.97
N LYS A 33 -10.64 15.65 26.90
CA LYS A 33 -11.49 15.59 25.71
C LYS A 33 -11.39 14.17 25.14
N ARG A 34 -12.47 13.40 25.23
CA ARG A 34 -12.54 12.05 24.67
C ARG A 34 -12.25 12.12 23.17
N LEU A 35 -11.47 11.17 22.68
CA LEU A 35 -10.94 11.17 21.32
C LEU A 35 -11.72 10.16 20.47
N SER A 36 -11.74 10.39 19.15
CA SER A 36 -12.09 9.33 18.20
C SER A 36 -11.03 8.23 18.24
N TYR A 37 -11.39 7.02 17.83
CA TYR A 37 -10.45 5.89 17.84
C TYR A 37 -9.23 6.14 16.95
N ASP A 38 -9.39 6.76 15.78
CA ASP A 38 -8.26 7.16 14.92
C ASP A 38 -7.29 8.10 15.65
N LYS A 39 -7.80 9.07 16.41
CA LYS A 39 -6.95 9.97 17.22
C LYS A 39 -6.26 9.26 18.38
N ILE A 40 -6.82 8.16 18.88
CA ILE A 40 -6.17 7.32 19.90
C ILE A 40 -5.03 6.53 19.23
N GLU A 41 -5.26 5.97 18.05
CA GLU A 41 -4.26 5.31 17.23
C GLU A 41 -3.10 6.25 16.88
N ASP A 42 -3.37 7.48 16.44
CA ASP A 42 -2.34 8.50 16.17
C ASP A 42 -1.45 8.76 17.40
N LYS A 43 -2.07 8.81 18.59
CA LYS A 43 -1.36 8.97 19.86
C LYS A 43 -0.55 7.73 20.22
N MET A 44 -1.05 6.54 19.93
CA MET A 44 -0.30 5.30 20.11
C MET A 44 0.94 5.29 19.20
N SER A 45 0.81 5.60 17.92
CA SER A 45 1.93 5.70 16.97
C SER A 45 2.96 6.73 17.42
N SER A 46 2.51 7.92 17.80
CA SER A 46 3.39 8.99 18.30
C SER A 46 4.14 8.57 19.57
N ALA A 47 3.45 7.92 20.51
CA ALA A 47 4.06 7.44 21.74
C ALA A 47 5.08 6.32 21.48
N ALA A 48 4.78 5.40 20.56
CA ALA A 48 5.72 4.36 20.16
C ALA A 48 6.97 4.96 19.48
N LYS A 49 6.79 5.98 18.63
CA LYS A 49 7.92 6.69 18.03
C LYS A 49 8.84 7.29 19.11
N ASN A 50 8.28 8.04 20.05
CA ASN A 50 9.05 8.62 21.17
C ASN A 50 9.74 7.55 22.02
N TYR A 51 9.06 6.43 22.28
CA TYR A 51 9.65 5.30 23.01
C TYR A 51 10.90 4.75 22.30
N PHE A 52 10.82 4.56 20.97
CA PHE A 52 11.95 4.04 20.21
C PHE A 52 13.06 5.05 19.94
N GLU A 53 12.78 6.36 20.04
CA GLU A 53 13.84 7.40 20.09
C GLU A 53 14.73 7.22 21.33
N ASP A 54 14.15 6.87 22.48
CA ASP A 54 14.91 6.57 23.71
C ASP A 54 15.45 5.12 23.75
N ASN A 55 14.89 4.22 22.94
CA ASN A 55 15.18 2.78 22.95
C ASN A 55 15.60 2.26 21.56
N VAL A 56 16.47 3.00 20.87
CA VAL A 56 16.89 2.73 19.48
C VAL A 56 17.37 1.29 19.25
N SER A 57 18.02 0.67 20.25
CA SER A 57 18.51 -0.72 20.16
C SER A 57 17.40 -1.77 20.02
N SER A 58 16.17 -1.40 20.37
CA SER A 58 14.98 -2.26 20.33
C SER A 58 14.19 -2.12 19.01
N LEU A 59 14.57 -1.19 18.14
CA LEU A 59 13.97 -1.08 16.79
C LEU A 59 14.28 -2.33 15.96
N PRO A 60 13.38 -2.70 15.02
CA PRO A 60 13.69 -3.74 14.05
C PRO A 60 14.87 -3.30 13.17
N LYS A 61 15.75 -4.25 12.87
CA LYS A 61 17.02 -3.99 12.18
C LYS A 61 17.02 -4.49 10.75
N GLU A 62 16.35 -5.60 10.50
CA GLU A 62 16.27 -6.19 9.16
C GLU A 62 15.02 -5.74 8.42
N GLU A 63 15.11 -5.68 7.10
CA GLU A 63 14.01 -5.25 6.22
C GLU A 63 12.78 -6.13 6.41
N GLY A 64 11.60 -5.53 6.55
CA GLY A 64 10.34 -6.25 6.83
C GLY A 64 10.23 -6.83 8.26
N GLN A 65 11.31 -6.81 9.06
CA GLN A 65 11.24 -7.23 10.45
C GLN A 65 10.31 -6.31 11.23
N SER A 66 9.51 -6.91 12.12
CA SER A 66 8.61 -6.18 13.00
C SER A 66 8.91 -6.46 14.47
N VAL A 67 8.79 -5.43 15.30
CA VAL A 67 8.75 -5.53 16.76
C VAL A 67 7.41 -4.98 17.26
N THR A 68 7.02 -5.32 18.48
CA THR A 68 5.76 -4.87 19.06
C THR A 68 6.02 -4.22 20.40
N VAL A 69 5.36 -3.08 20.65
CA VAL A 69 5.32 -2.44 21.97
C VAL A 69 3.88 -2.31 22.44
N ASP A 70 3.56 -2.87 23.60
CA ASP A 70 2.23 -2.78 24.19
C ASP A 70 1.97 -1.39 24.77
N THR A 71 0.70 -0.94 24.75
CA THR A 71 0.35 0.37 25.32
C THR A 71 0.63 0.45 26.81
N SER A 72 0.63 -0.66 27.55
CA SER A 72 1.02 -0.71 28.96
C SER A 72 2.48 -0.26 29.16
N THR A 73 3.40 -0.71 28.30
CA THR A 73 4.80 -0.29 28.30
C THR A 73 4.92 1.20 28.01
N LEU A 74 4.19 1.70 27.00
CA LEU A 74 4.18 3.13 26.66
C LEU A 74 3.62 4.00 27.79
N VAL A 75 2.60 3.53 28.50
CA VAL A 75 2.00 4.23 29.64
C VAL A 75 2.93 4.23 30.85
N ASN A 76 3.55 3.10 31.18
CA ASN A 76 4.52 3.00 32.28
C ASN A 76 5.75 3.88 32.03
N GLY A 77 6.20 3.95 30.77
CA GLY A 77 7.26 4.85 30.32
C GLY A 77 6.83 6.32 30.20
N LYS A 78 5.57 6.65 30.49
CA LYS A 78 4.98 8.00 30.38
C LYS A 78 4.97 8.60 28.97
N TYR A 79 5.12 7.78 27.93
CA TYR A 79 4.98 8.18 26.53
C TYR A 79 3.52 8.31 26.10
N LEU A 80 2.62 7.53 26.74
CA LEU A 80 1.19 7.49 26.43
C LEU A 80 0.35 7.71 27.70
N LYS A 81 -0.78 8.42 27.58
CA LYS A 81 -1.79 8.47 28.66
C LYS A 81 -2.55 7.15 28.73
N GLN A 82 -3.15 6.84 29.88
CA GLN A 82 -4.02 5.66 29.99
C GLN A 82 -5.10 5.68 28.90
N LEU A 83 -5.31 4.54 28.23
CA LEU A 83 -6.32 4.46 27.16
C LEU A 83 -7.73 4.77 27.68
N SER A 84 -8.02 4.37 28.93
CA SER A 84 -9.28 4.66 29.63
C SER A 84 -9.53 6.15 29.87
N ASP A 85 -8.51 7.00 29.83
CA ASP A 85 -8.65 8.46 29.91
C ASP A 85 -9.01 9.09 28.55
N MET A 86 -8.71 8.39 27.45
CA MET A 86 -8.90 8.88 26.07
C MET A 86 -10.13 8.29 25.40
N ALA A 87 -10.43 7.01 25.65
CA ALA A 87 -11.56 6.28 25.09
C ALA A 87 -12.92 6.77 25.63
N LYS A 88 -14.03 6.33 25.02
CA LYS A 88 -15.37 6.64 25.56
C LYS A 88 -15.53 6.12 26.99
N LYS A 89 -16.34 6.80 27.81
CA LYS A 89 -16.58 6.39 29.20
C LYS A 89 -17.22 5.00 29.25
N GLY A 90 -16.68 4.12 30.10
CA GLY A 90 -17.16 2.74 30.25
C GLY A 90 -16.70 1.79 29.14
N VAL A 91 -15.82 2.23 28.24
CA VAL A 91 -15.21 1.40 27.20
C VAL A 91 -13.76 1.12 27.60
N ASP A 92 -13.47 -0.15 27.85
CA ASP A 92 -12.12 -0.61 28.11
C ASP A 92 -11.42 -0.95 26.80
N CYS A 93 -10.29 -0.30 26.57
CA CYS A 93 -9.47 -0.51 25.39
C CYS A 93 -8.11 -1.10 25.79
N THR A 94 -7.62 -2.00 24.95
CA THR A 94 -6.24 -2.49 24.95
C THR A 94 -5.60 -2.12 23.63
N GLY A 95 -4.27 -2.03 23.60
CA GLY A 95 -3.59 -1.78 22.35
C GLY A 95 -2.13 -2.15 22.36
N LYS A 96 -1.58 -2.20 21.16
CA LYS A 96 -0.15 -2.37 20.89
C LYS A 96 0.21 -1.62 19.62
N VAL A 97 1.47 -1.31 19.43
CA VAL A 97 1.98 -0.74 18.17
C VAL A 97 2.97 -1.72 17.57
N ILE A 98 2.71 -2.14 16.34
CA ILE A 98 3.65 -2.93 15.55
C ILE A 98 4.54 -1.93 14.82
N VAL A 99 5.85 -2.06 14.98
CA VAL A 99 6.83 -1.22 14.30
C VAL A 99 7.60 -2.09 13.33
N THR A 100 7.53 -1.76 12.04
CA THR A 100 8.15 -2.53 10.94
C THR A 100 9.23 -1.71 10.27
N LYS A 101 10.40 -2.32 10.04
CA LYS A 101 11.49 -1.71 9.26
C LYS A 101 11.10 -1.67 7.79
N ASN A 102 11.18 -0.49 7.17
CA ASN A 102 10.88 -0.28 5.76
C ASN A 102 11.89 0.70 5.13
N GLY A 103 12.98 0.16 4.58
CA GLY A 103 14.13 0.93 4.13
C GLY A 103 14.68 1.84 5.23
N ASP A 104 14.83 3.12 4.94
CA ASP A 104 15.29 4.11 5.94
C ASP A 104 14.19 4.56 6.91
N ARG A 105 12.98 4.01 6.79
CA ARG A 105 11.79 4.41 7.56
C ARG A 105 11.30 3.28 8.44
N TYR A 106 10.35 3.63 9.30
CA TYR A 106 9.63 2.69 10.15
C TYR A 106 8.14 2.93 10.00
N LEU A 107 7.41 1.86 9.70
CA LEU A 107 5.95 1.85 9.73
C LEU A 107 5.48 1.58 11.15
N TYR A 108 4.65 2.48 11.69
CA TYR A 108 4.04 2.33 13.01
C TYR A 108 2.56 2.00 12.81
N SER A 109 2.18 0.74 13.04
CA SER A 109 0.83 0.24 12.87
C SER A 109 0.16 0.03 14.24
N PRO A 110 -0.59 1.02 14.75
CA PRO A 110 -1.29 0.91 16.03
C PRO A 110 -2.46 -0.06 15.91
N MET A 111 -2.51 -1.05 16.79
CA MET A 111 -3.57 -2.03 16.90
C MET A 111 -4.36 -1.76 18.18
N LEU A 112 -5.49 -1.08 18.07
CA LEU A 112 -6.41 -0.75 19.15
C LEU A 112 -7.59 -1.72 19.17
N ASN A 113 -7.96 -2.20 20.36
CA ASN A 113 -9.10 -3.08 20.58
C ASN A 113 -9.93 -2.58 21.77
N CYS A 114 -11.13 -2.11 21.48
CA CYS A 114 -12.11 -1.59 22.42
C CYS A 114 -13.38 -2.47 22.47
N GLY A 115 -13.22 -3.78 22.28
CA GLY A 115 -14.33 -4.74 22.29
C GLY A 115 -15.23 -4.59 21.06
N SER A 116 -16.55 -4.54 21.27
CA SER A 116 -17.53 -4.39 20.19
C SER A 116 -17.60 -2.98 19.60
N GLU A 117 -17.03 -1.97 20.27
CA GLU A 117 -17.11 -0.58 19.81
C GLU A 117 -16.16 -0.30 18.65
N TYR A 118 -14.96 -0.88 18.71
CA TYR A 118 -13.91 -0.62 17.72
C TYR A 118 -12.77 -1.62 17.82
N LYS A 119 -12.27 -2.05 16.66
CA LYS A 119 -11.05 -2.84 16.54
C LYS A 119 -10.32 -2.45 15.26
N THR A 120 -9.05 -2.10 15.36
CA THR A 120 -8.22 -1.87 14.18
C THR A 120 -8.11 -3.15 13.36
N GLN A 121 -8.22 -3.03 12.05
CA GLN A 121 -8.08 -4.13 11.11
C GLN A 121 -6.87 -3.87 10.20
N LYS A 122 -6.10 -4.92 9.91
CA LYS A 122 -5.13 -4.86 8.83
C LYS A 122 -5.86 -4.95 7.49
N LEU A 123 -5.34 -4.28 6.47
CA LEU A 123 -5.95 -4.31 5.15
C LEU A 123 -6.01 -5.72 4.58
N ILE A 124 -4.94 -6.50 4.74
CA ILE A 124 -4.88 -7.87 4.26
C ILE A 124 -6.00 -8.76 4.82
N ASP A 125 -6.32 -8.62 6.11
CA ASP A 125 -7.38 -9.38 6.77
C ASP A 125 -8.75 -9.05 6.16
N VAL A 126 -9.01 -7.76 5.88
CA VAL A 126 -10.27 -7.30 5.26
C VAL A 126 -10.36 -7.77 3.80
N VAL A 127 -9.28 -7.61 3.02
CA VAL A 127 -9.24 -8.02 1.61
C VAL A 127 -9.51 -9.52 1.46
N THR A 128 -8.87 -10.36 2.25
CA THR A 128 -9.01 -11.82 2.20
C THR A 128 -10.34 -12.31 2.77
N THR A 129 -10.90 -11.61 3.76
CA THR A 129 -12.26 -11.89 4.26
C THR A 129 -13.32 -11.58 3.21
N ASN A 130 -13.20 -10.44 2.52
CA ASN A 130 -14.16 -10.01 1.51
C ASN A 130 -14.02 -10.76 0.17
N ASN A 131 -12.85 -11.36 -0.08
CA ASN A 131 -12.54 -12.11 -1.29
C ASN A 131 -12.03 -13.52 -0.92
N PRO A 132 -12.93 -14.42 -0.46
CA PRO A 132 -12.54 -15.81 -0.19
C PRO A 132 -12.03 -16.49 -1.46
N LEU A 133 -11.17 -17.51 -1.28
CA LEU A 133 -10.63 -18.26 -2.41
C LEU A 133 -11.73 -18.97 -3.20
N VAL A 134 -11.64 -18.86 -4.53
CA VAL A 134 -12.54 -19.53 -5.48
C VAL A 134 -11.73 -20.41 -6.44
N ILE A 135 -12.43 -21.38 -7.05
CA ILE A 135 -11.86 -22.28 -8.06
C ILE A 135 -12.46 -22.06 -9.46
N SER A 136 -13.48 -21.20 -9.57
CA SER A 136 -14.18 -20.88 -10.81
C SER A 136 -14.86 -19.51 -10.72
N GLY A 137 -14.99 -18.81 -11.85
CA GLY A 137 -15.60 -17.47 -11.92
C GLY A 137 -14.64 -16.35 -11.46
N ASP A 138 -15.19 -15.17 -11.25
CA ASP A 138 -14.41 -13.99 -10.83
C ASP A 138 -14.03 -14.11 -9.34
N GLY A 139 -12.78 -13.81 -8.98
CA GLY A 139 -12.36 -13.81 -7.58
C GLY A 139 -10.86 -13.97 -7.33
N LEU A 140 -10.52 -14.35 -6.09
CA LEU A 140 -9.16 -14.63 -5.65
C LEU A 140 -8.85 -16.13 -5.77
N TYR A 141 -7.77 -16.47 -6.43
CA TYR A 141 -7.36 -17.86 -6.68
C TYR A 141 -6.04 -18.16 -5.98
N SER A 142 -5.90 -19.39 -5.47
CA SER A 142 -4.60 -19.88 -5.01
C SER A 142 -3.73 -20.26 -6.22
N TYR A 143 -2.47 -19.85 -6.19
CA TYR A 143 -1.47 -20.13 -7.23
C TYR A 143 -0.11 -20.40 -6.58
N GLY A 144 0.11 -21.64 -6.14
CA GLY A 144 1.32 -22.00 -5.39
C GLY A 144 1.38 -21.24 -4.06
N GLU A 145 2.45 -20.47 -3.85
CA GLU A 145 2.68 -19.68 -2.62
C GLU A 145 2.02 -18.30 -2.64
N VAL A 146 1.37 -17.92 -3.75
CA VAL A 146 0.69 -16.63 -3.87
C VAL A 146 -0.80 -16.82 -4.15
N SER A 147 -1.60 -15.82 -3.84
CA SER A 147 -3.01 -15.72 -4.28
C SER A 147 -3.14 -14.62 -5.33
N LYS A 148 -3.82 -14.89 -6.44
CA LYS A 148 -3.96 -13.95 -7.57
C LYS A 148 -5.42 -13.63 -7.87
N PHE A 149 -5.70 -12.37 -8.16
CA PHE A 149 -7.02 -11.95 -8.60
C PHE A 149 -7.25 -12.31 -10.08
N LYS A 150 -8.45 -12.79 -10.42
CA LYS A 150 -8.84 -13.16 -11.79
C LYS A 150 -10.30 -12.76 -12.09
N GLY A 151 -10.62 -12.49 -13.34
CA GLY A 151 -11.99 -12.26 -13.80
C GLY A 151 -12.28 -10.82 -14.21
N ASP A 152 -13.54 -10.51 -14.56
CA ASP A 152 -13.98 -9.17 -14.97
C ASP A 152 -14.38 -8.28 -13.79
N TYR A 153 -15.19 -8.84 -12.88
CA TYR A 153 -15.88 -8.12 -11.82
C TYR A 153 -15.37 -8.55 -10.45
N ILE A 154 -14.22 -8.00 -10.08
CA ILE A 154 -13.55 -8.27 -8.80
C ILE A 154 -13.37 -7.01 -7.97
N ASN A 155 -13.36 -7.19 -6.65
CA ASN A 155 -13.24 -6.13 -5.66
C ASN A 155 -11.81 -6.02 -5.15
N ASN A 156 -10.90 -5.59 -6.03
CA ASN A 156 -9.47 -5.47 -5.76
C ASN A 156 -8.93 -4.04 -5.90
N TYR A 157 -9.78 -3.01 -5.89
CA TYR A 157 -9.33 -1.62 -5.94
C TYR A 157 -8.85 -1.14 -4.57
N VAL A 158 -7.72 -0.42 -4.57
CA VAL A 158 -7.16 0.27 -3.42
C VAL A 158 -6.96 1.73 -3.80
N LYS A 159 -7.34 2.65 -2.94
CA LYS A 159 -7.08 4.08 -3.09
C LYS A 159 -5.85 4.42 -2.26
N ILE A 160 -4.84 4.97 -2.93
CA ILE A 160 -3.61 5.48 -2.33
C ILE A 160 -3.53 6.94 -2.73
N ASP A 161 -3.43 7.83 -1.74
CA ASP A 161 -3.59 9.27 -1.92
C ASP A 161 -4.85 9.59 -2.76
N ASN A 162 -4.68 10.11 -3.97
CA ASN A 162 -5.76 10.46 -4.89
C ASN A 162 -5.92 9.46 -6.05
N TYR A 163 -5.16 8.37 -6.06
CA TYR A 163 -5.09 7.46 -7.19
C TYR A 163 -5.62 6.07 -6.86
N LEU A 164 -6.22 5.45 -7.87
CA LEU A 164 -6.65 4.06 -7.85
C LEU A 164 -5.52 3.13 -8.26
N TRP A 165 -5.39 2.08 -7.47
CA TRP A 165 -4.52 0.94 -7.67
C TRP A 165 -5.36 -0.33 -7.66
N ARG A 166 -4.82 -1.42 -8.21
CA ARG A 166 -5.45 -2.74 -8.13
C ARG A 166 -4.49 -3.77 -7.56
N ILE A 167 -4.97 -4.59 -6.64
CA ILE A 167 -4.21 -5.72 -6.11
C ILE A 167 -4.10 -6.78 -7.21
N LEU A 168 -2.87 -7.13 -7.58
CA LEU A 168 -2.56 -8.22 -8.50
C LEU A 168 -2.54 -9.54 -7.75
N ASP A 169 -1.71 -9.59 -6.71
CA ASP A 169 -1.46 -10.78 -5.93
C ASP A 169 -1.13 -10.48 -4.47
N ILE A 170 -1.20 -11.53 -3.67
CA ILE A 170 -0.92 -11.55 -2.24
C ILE A 170 0.09 -12.68 -2.01
N ASP A 171 1.25 -12.36 -1.43
CA ASP A 171 2.25 -13.38 -1.12
C ASP A 171 1.93 -14.16 0.17
N SER A 172 2.70 -15.22 0.44
CA SER A 172 2.53 -16.09 1.60
C SER A 172 2.71 -15.38 2.95
N GLU A 173 3.37 -14.21 2.96
CA GLU A 173 3.58 -13.37 4.14
C GLU A 173 2.50 -12.26 4.26
N GLY A 174 1.58 -12.18 3.30
CA GLY A 174 0.47 -11.22 3.28
C GLY A 174 0.81 -9.85 2.71
N TYR A 175 1.98 -9.68 2.07
CA TYR A 175 2.26 -8.47 1.31
C TYR A 175 1.45 -8.50 0.01
N MET A 176 0.85 -7.36 -0.33
CA MET A 176 0.00 -7.26 -1.51
C MET A 176 0.75 -6.51 -2.61
N ARG A 177 0.90 -7.11 -3.78
CA ARG A 177 1.44 -6.41 -4.95
C ARG A 177 0.31 -5.67 -5.67
N LEU A 178 0.46 -4.36 -5.82
CA LEU A 178 -0.52 -3.50 -6.47
C LEU A 178 0.04 -2.96 -7.79
N ILE A 179 -0.85 -2.68 -8.74
CA ILE A 179 -0.56 -1.98 -10.00
C ILE A 179 -1.35 -0.67 -10.08
N TYR A 180 -0.72 0.39 -10.57
CA TYR A 180 -1.40 1.65 -10.83
C TYR A 180 -2.50 1.47 -11.88
N ALA A 181 -3.72 1.94 -11.57
CA ALA A 181 -4.91 1.64 -12.37
C ALA A 181 -5.59 2.87 -12.97
N ASP A 182 -5.21 4.07 -12.55
CA ASP A 182 -5.77 5.30 -13.09
C ASP A 182 -5.16 5.68 -14.45
N LYS A 183 -5.80 6.65 -15.11
CA LYS A 183 -5.26 7.25 -16.32
C LYS A 183 -4.11 8.18 -15.96
N GLN A 184 -3.12 8.27 -16.85
CA GLN A 184 -2.06 9.26 -16.72
C GLN A 184 -2.66 10.66 -16.60
N THR A 185 -2.12 11.44 -15.67
CA THR A 185 -2.43 12.87 -15.51
C THR A 185 -1.46 13.71 -16.33
N LYS A 186 -1.65 15.03 -16.37
CA LYS A 186 -0.77 15.95 -17.12
C LYS A 186 0.65 16.01 -16.55
N GLU A 187 0.80 15.69 -15.27
CA GLU A 187 2.08 15.66 -14.57
C GLU A 187 2.86 14.37 -14.84
N MET A 188 2.19 13.31 -15.32
CA MET A 188 2.82 12.04 -15.65
C MET A 188 3.36 12.06 -17.08
N GLU A 189 4.56 11.52 -17.27
CA GLU A 189 5.09 11.33 -18.62
C GLU A 189 4.21 10.33 -19.38
N GLU A 190 3.89 10.66 -20.63
CA GLU A 190 3.02 9.83 -21.46
C GLU A 190 3.68 8.48 -21.78
N THR A 191 4.99 8.51 -22.04
CA THR A 191 5.76 7.35 -22.48
C THR A 191 7.19 7.36 -21.96
N TYR A 192 7.77 6.18 -21.82
CA TYR A 192 9.13 5.93 -21.39
C TYR A 192 9.79 4.95 -22.34
N VAL A 193 11.10 5.08 -22.53
CA VAL A 193 11.93 4.03 -23.15
C VAL A 193 12.35 3.02 -22.10
N TRP A 194 12.46 1.75 -22.49
CA TRP A 194 13.00 0.73 -21.60
C TRP A 194 14.53 0.91 -21.45
N ASP A 195 15.19 1.06 -22.59
CA ASP A 195 16.59 1.50 -22.71
C ASP A 195 16.83 2.03 -24.14
N ASN A 196 17.76 2.96 -24.32
CA ASN A 196 18.04 3.57 -25.63
C ASN A 196 19.54 3.57 -26.00
N ARG A 197 20.33 2.77 -25.29
CA ARG A 197 21.76 2.63 -25.54
C ARG A 197 22.03 1.86 -26.83
N TYR A 198 23.24 2.04 -27.36
CA TYR A 198 23.72 1.30 -28.52
C TYR A 198 23.78 -0.20 -28.21
N ASN A 199 23.14 -1.00 -29.06
CA ASN A 199 23.07 -2.45 -28.96
C ASN A 199 23.93 -3.08 -30.06
N ILE A 200 24.91 -3.89 -29.65
CA ILE A 200 25.87 -4.52 -30.56
C ILE A 200 25.22 -5.58 -31.49
N ASP A 201 24.18 -6.26 -31.04
CA ASP A 201 23.52 -7.33 -31.82
C ASP A 201 22.64 -6.76 -32.94
N LYS A 202 22.25 -5.49 -32.84
CA LYS A 202 21.43 -4.79 -33.83
C LYS A 202 22.16 -3.66 -34.55
N ASP A 203 23.39 -3.34 -34.14
CA ASP A 203 24.19 -2.22 -34.67
C ASP A 203 23.42 -0.89 -34.70
N SER A 204 22.72 -0.57 -33.61
CA SER A 204 21.93 0.68 -33.49
C SER A 204 21.56 1.00 -32.04
N ASN A 205 21.07 2.22 -31.79
CA ASN A 205 20.52 2.66 -30.50
C ASN A 205 19.12 2.08 -30.22
N SER A 206 19.00 0.75 -30.35
CA SER A 206 17.75 0.02 -30.12
C SER A 206 17.51 -0.36 -28.65
N GLY A 207 18.44 -0.01 -27.78
CA GLY A 207 18.42 -0.35 -26.35
C GLY A 207 18.89 -1.78 -26.06
N ILE A 208 19.21 -2.00 -24.80
CA ILE A 208 19.67 -3.28 -24.24
C ILE A 208 18.65 -3.73 -23.20
N ASN A 209 18.12 -4.94 -23.33
CA ASN A 209 17.12 -5.54 -22.45
C ASN A 209 17.73 -6.14 -21.16
N ASN A 210 18.70 -5.44 -20.58
CA ASN A 210 19.26 -5.77 -19.26
C ASN A 210 18.79 -4.75 -18.23
N TYR A 211 17.91 -5.19 -17.31
CA TYR A 211 17.21 -4.29 -16.38
C TYR A 211 18.18 -3.57 -15.45
N GLU A 212 19.22 -4.26 -14.98
CA GLU A 212 20.13 -3.77 -13.96
C GLU A 212 20.84 -2.47 -14.34
N VAL A 213 21.03 -2.26 -15.65
CA VAL A 213 21.70 -1.09 -16.23
C VAL A 213 20.77 -0.26 -17.11
N SER A 214 19.47 -0.55 -17.12
CA SER A 214 18.48 0.06 -18.03
C SER A 214 18.04 1.46 -17.61
N ARG A 215 17.51 2.23 -18.57
CA ARG A 215 16.83 3.50 -18.26
C ARG A 215 15.55 3.29 -17.46
N ILE A 216 14.83 2.20 -17.70
CA ILE A 216 13.61 1.93 -16.95
C ILE A 216 13.86 1.68 -15.46
N LYS A 217 14.99 1.07 -15.09
CA LYS A 217 15.39 0.95 -13.69
C LYS A 217 15.71 2.31 -13.07
N GLU A 218 16.42 3.17 -13.81
CA GLU A 218 16.66 4.57 -13.39
C GLU A 218 15.31 5.28 -13.16
N THR A 219 14.32 5.07 -14.02
CA THR A 219 12.94 5.58 -13.84
C THR A 219 12.29 5.02 -12.57
N MET A 220 12.29 3.70 -12.35
CA MET A 220 11.71 3.10 -11.13
C MET A 220 12.35 3.66 -9.86
N LYS A 221 13.67 3.87 -9.89
CA LYS A 221 14.41 4.48 -8.79
C LYS A 221 14.06 5.95 -8.58
N LYS A 222 13.86 6.71 -9.65
CA LYS A 222 13.42 8.11 -9.59
C LYS A 222 12.05 8.23 -8.91
N LEU A 223 11.12 7.30 -9.17
CA LEU A 223 9.81 7.29 -8.53
C LEU A 223 9.88 7.11 -6.99
N GLU A 224 10.95 6.51 -6.46
CA GLU A 224 11.15 6.39 -5.01
C GLU A 224 11.37 7.75 -4.32
N THR A 225 11.92 8.73 -5.04
CA THR A 225 12.19 10.08 -4.52
C THR A 225 11.17 11.12 -4.95
N GLU A 226 10.28 10.78 -5.89
CA GLU A 226 9.23 11.67 -6.41
C GLU A 226 7.86 11.39 -5.79
N THR A 227 6.94 12.36 -5.88
CA THR A 227 5.57 12.26 -5.36
C THR A 227 4.51 11.99 -6.44
N LEU A 228 4.94 11.68 -7.67
CA LEU A 228 4.07 11.60 -8.85
C LEU A 228 2.94 10.57 -8.72
N TYR A 229 3.24 9.40 -8.15
CA TYR A 229 2.29 8.30 -7.98
C TYR A 229 1.86 8.09 -6.52
N ILE A 230 2.78 8.36 -5.58
CA ILE A 230 2.62 8.08 -4.16
C ILE A 230 3.32 9.18 -3.38
N SER A 231 2.62 9.77 -2.42
CA SER A 231 3.15 10.81 -1.54
C SER A 231 4.28 10.26 -0.64
N ASP A 232 5.17 11.15 -0.20
CA ASP A 232 6.23 10.75 0.73
C ASP A 232 5.68 10.25 2.06
N GLU A 233 4.53 10.78 2.50
CA GLU A 233 3.83 10.33 3.69
C GLU A 233 3.37 8.88 3.53
N PHE A 234 2.74 8.55 2.41
CA PHE A 234 2.21 7.20 2.17
C PHE A 234 3.29 6.13 1.97
N LYS A 235 4.46 6.49 1.42
CA LYS A 235 5.54 5.53 1.12
C LYS A 235 5.97 4.66 2.30
N VAL A 236 5.74 5.09 3.55
CA VAL A 236 6.00 4.28 4.75
C VAL A 236 5.16 2.99 4.81
N ASN A 237 3.98 2.97 4.19
CA ASN A 237 3.09 1.82 4.08
C ASN A 237 3.54 0.80 3.00
N LEU A 238 4.51 1.16 2.15
CA LEU A 238 5.05 0.26 1.14
C LEU A 238 6.00 -0.77 1.79
N ALA A 239 6.47 -1.74 1.02
CA ALA A 239 7.45 -2.70 1.48
C ALA A 239 8.48 -2.99 0.39
N TYR A 240 9.74 -3.12 0.80
CA TYR A 240 10.76 -3.72 -0.05
C TYR A 240 10.51 -5.23 -0.11
N ARG A 241 10.19 -5.72 -1.30
CA ARG A 241 9.98 -7.14 -1.60
C ARG A 241 10.78 -7.52 -2.85
N PRO A 242 11.18 -8.79 -2.98
CA PRO A 242 11.88 -9.25 -4.18
C PRO A 242 11.06 -8.99 -5.45
N ILE A 243 11.56 -8.12 -6.33
CA ILE A 243 11.00 -7.89 -7.66
C ILE A 243 11.70 -8.83 -8.63
N CYS A 244 10.95 -9.69 -9.29
CA CYS A 244 11.46 -10.60 -10.29
C CYS A 244 11.76 -9.88 -11.60
N VAL A 245 12.88 -10.21 -12.22
CA VAL A 245 13.22 -9.76 -13.56
C VAL A 245 13.76 -10.95 -14.33
N GLY A 246 13.30 -11.15 -15.56
CA GLY A 246 13.77 -12.27 -16.35
C GLY A 246 13.49 -12.11 -17.83
N LYS A 247 14.22 -12.87 -18.64
CA LYS A 247 14.03 -12.90 -20.09
C LYS A 247 13.21 -14.11 -20.50
N ARG A 248 12.15 -13.84 -21.27
CA ARG A 248 11.29 -14.87 -21.85
C ARG A 248 11.72 -15.18 -23.28
N SER A 249 11.61 -16.45 -23.66
CA SER A 249 11.71 -16.80 -25.06
C SER A 249 10.47 -16.32 -25.82
N SER A 250 10.65 -15.74 -27.00
CA SER A 250 9.52 -15.36 -27.86
C SER A 250 8.78 -16.55 -28.47
N THR A 251 9.38 -17.74 -28.45
CA THR A 251 8.77 -18.98 -28.94
C THR A 251 8.25 -19.87 -27.80
N ASN A 252 8.67 -19.62 -26.55
CA ASN A 252 8.10 -20.28 -25.38
C ASN A 252 6.92 -19.48 -24.82
N VAL A 253 5.72 -19.91 -25.20
CA VAL A 253 4.48 -19.25 -24.76
C VAL A 253 4.01 -19.73 -23.37
N ALA A 254 4.54 -20.86 -22.87
CA ALA A 254 4.09 -21.48 -21.64
C ALA A 254 4.30 -20.60 -20.38
N LEU A 255 3.41 -20.75 -19.40
CA LEU A 255 3.42 -20.00 -18.13
C LEU A 255 4.22 -20.69 -17.01
N ASN A 256 5.17 -21.55 -17.35
CA ASN A 256 5.94 -22.33 -16.38
C ASN A 256 7.13 -21.55 -15.79
N ASN A 257 6.80 -20.47 -15.08
CA ASN A 257 7.42 -19.89 -13.87
C ASN A 257 8.95 -19.82 -13.63
N ASN A 258 9.86 -20.12 -14.55
CA ASN A 258 11.29 -19.85 -14.35
C ASN A 258 11.85 -18.69 -15.18
N GLU A 259 11.21 -18.35 -16.31
CA GLU A 259 11.73 -17.32 -17.22
C GLU A 259 11.45 -15.88 -16.75
N GLU A 260 10.53 -15.68 -15.81
CA GLU A 260 10.15 -14.34 -15.35
C GLU A 260 10.98 -13.84 -14.18
N CYS A 261 11.68 -14.74 -13.49
CA CYS A 261 12.44 -14.46 -12.29
C CYS A 261 13.85 -15.04 -12.40
N GLU A 262 14.62 -14.58 -13.39
CA GLU A 262 16.05 -14.94 -13.52
C GLU A 262 16.90 -14.23 -12.46
N VAL A 263 16.51 -13.01 -12.09
CA VAL A 263 17.15 -12.17 -11.08
C VAL A 263 16.09 -11.54 -10.19
N THR A 264 16.36 -11.43 -8.89
CA THR A 264 15.53 -10.71 -7.92
C THR A 264 16.18 -9.40 -7.50
N ILE A 265 15.43 -8.31 -7.54
CA ILE A 265 15.83 -6.99 -7.06
C ILE A 265 15.09 -6.70 -5.76
N SER A 266 15.81 -6.66 -4.63
CA SER A 266 15.18 -6.50 -3.30
C SER A 266 15.30 -5.09 -2.73
N ASN A 267 16.12 -4.23 -3.33
CA ASN A 267 16.39 -2.88 -2.83
C ASN A 267 15.59 -1.81 -3.56
N GLN A 268 14.39 -2.11 -4.08
CA GLN A 268 13.56 -1.22 -4.90
C GLN A 268 12.08 -1.30 -4.51
N LEU A 269 11.36 -0.16 -4.48
CA LEU A 269 9.93 -0.10 -4.12
C LEU A 269 9.00 -0.22 -5.33
N PHE A 270 9.37 0.42 -6.44
CA PHE A 270 8.56 0.46 -7.65
C PHE A 270 9.03 -0.59 -8.65
N GLY A 271 8.12 -1.29 -9.30
CA GLY A 271 8.39 -2.21 -10.40
C GLY A 271 7.45 -1.96 -11.58
N LEU A 272 7.39 -2.93 -12.49
CA LEU A 272 6.41 -2.97 -13.58
C LEU A 272 5.71 -4.34 -13.58
N PRO A 273 4.53 -4.46 -14.22
CA PRO A 273 3.88 -5.75 -14.38
C PRO A 273 4.76 -6.76 -15.12
N TYR A 274 4.45 -8.03 -14.94
CA TYR A 274 4.95 -9.14 -15.74
C TYR A 274 3.99 -9.43 -16.90
N VAL A 275 4.49 -10.08 -17.95
CA VAL A 275 3.61 -10.57 -19.03
C VAL A 275 2.61 -11.60 -18.50
N SER A 276 3.02 -12.46 -17.55
CA SER A 276 2.10 -13.40 -16.90
C SER A 276 1.00 -12.74 -16.06
N ASP A 277 1.16 -11.49 -15.63
CA ASP A 277 0.10 -10.80 -14.88
C ASP A 277 -1.15 -10.62 -15.77
N TYR A 278 -0.93 -10.27 -17.03
CA TYR A 278 -2.00 -10.20 -18.03
C TYR A 278 -2.69 -11.56 -18.20
N VAL A 279 -1.91 -12.63 -18.34
CA VAL A 279 -2.46 -13.97 -18.59
C VAL A 279 -3.21 -14.51 -17.37
N SER A 280 -2.60 -14.38 -16.20
CA SER A 280 -3.16 -14.89 -14.95
C SER A 280 -4.41 -14.13 -14.49
N ALA A 281 -4.65 -12.90 -14.97
CA ALA A 281 -5.86 -12.16 -14.68
C ALA A 281 -7.12 -12.70 -15.39
N SER A 282 -6.99 -13.56 -16.41
CA SER A 282 -8.12 -14.12 -17.17
C SER A 282 -8.69 -15.39 -16.54
N THR A 283 -10.02 -15.55 -16.58
CA THR A 283 -10.72 -16.80 -16.25
C THR A 283 -11.13 -17.62 -17.48
N ASP A 284 -10.78 -17.19 -18.70
CA ASP A 284 -11.10 -17.96 -19.92
C ASP A 284 -10.31 -19.27 -19.94
N ALA A 285 -11.02 -20.40 -20.12
CA ALA A 285 -10.38 -21.72 -20.14
C ALA A 285 -9.40 -21.90 -21.32
N ASN A 286 -9.56 -21.11 -22.38
CA ASN A 286 -8.65 -21.11 -23.53
C ASN A 286 -7.46 -20.17 -23.33
N CYS A 287 -7.39 -19.41 -22.24
CA CYS A 287 -6.23 -18.60 -21.89
C CYS A 287 -5.15 -19.49 -21.28
N ILE A 288 -4.43 -20.21 -22.14
CA ILE A 288 -3.46 -21.24 -21.73
C ILE A 288 -2.02 -20.73 -21.72
N ASP A 289 -1.75 -19.67 -22.49
CA ASP A 289 -0.40 -19.15 -22.71
C ASP A 289 -0.42 -17.65 -23.04
N ILE A 290 0.76 -17.01 -23.10
CA ILE A 290 0.86 -15.56 -23.36
C ILE A 290 0.30 -15.14 -24.72
N ALA A 291 0.27 -16.05 -25.70
CA ALA A 291 -0.19 -15.78 -27.07
C ALA A 291 -1.69 -16.04 -27.28
N SER A 292 -2.35 -16.61 -26.28
CA SER A 292 -3.76 -16.92 -26.32
C SER A 292 -4.58 -15.62 -26.33
N GLU A 293 -5.21 -15.31 -27.47
CA GLU A 293 -6.08 -14.14 -27.65
C GLU A 293 -7.26 -14.12 -26.66
N SER A 294 -7.70 -15.30 -26.23
CA SER A 294 -8.70 -15.54 -25.18
C SER A 294 -8.32 -14.96 -23.82
N CYS A 295 -7.03 -14.71 -23.55
CA CYS A 295 -6.60 -14.06 -22.31
C CYS A 295 -7.12 -12.64 -22.15
N LYS A 296 -7.67 -12.04 -23.21
CA LYS A 296 -8.36 -10.76 -23.11
C LYS A 296 -9.76 -10.87 -22.53
N ASN A 297 -10.37 -12.05 -22.62
CA ASN A 297 -11.70 -12.30 -22.11
C ASN A 297 -11.65 -12.44 -20.59
N TYR A 298 -12.68 -11.94 -19.91
CA TYR A 298 -12.85 -12.09 -18.47
C TYR A 298 -11.61 -11.65 -17.68
N ASN A 299 -11.10 -10.46 -18.01
CA ASN A 299 -9.80 -9.98 -17.56
C ASN A 299 -9.87 -8.50 -17.14
N TYR A 300 -9.82 -8.29 -15.83
CA TYR A 300 -9.92 -6.96 -15.24
C TYR A 300 -8.80 -5.99 -15.64
N LEU A 301 -7.61 -6.49 -15.99
CA LEU A 301 -6.50 -5.64 -16.46
C LEU A 301 -6.80 -5.10 -17.87
N MET A 302 -7.43 -5.90 -18.72
CA MET A 302 -7.86 -5.49 -20.05
C MET A 302 -9.03 -4.52 -20.00
N ASN A 303 -10.01 -4.75 -19.11
CA ASN A 303 -11.09 -3.79 -18.86
C ASN A 303 -10.58 -2.44 -18.33
N SER A 304 -9.44 -2.44 -17.64
CA SER A 304 -8.77 -1.24 -17.15
C SER A 304 -7.87 -0.57 -18.21
N SER A 305 -7.86 -1.09 -19.44
CA SER A 305 -6.98 -0.64 -20.53
C SER A 305 -5.50 -0.63 -20.12
N LEU A 306 -5.03 -1.75 -19.54
CA LEU A 306 -3.61 -1.93 -19.23
C LEU A 306 -2.76 -1.65 -20.48
N SER A 307 -1.81 -0.73 -20.31
CA SER A 307 -0.81 -0.38 -21.29
C SER A 307 0.48 -0.08 -20.55
N SER A 308 1.48 -0.97 -20.66
CA SER A 308 2.73 -0.85 -19.91
C SER A 308 3.86 -1.61 -20.58
N TRP A 309 5.08 -1.09 -20.47
CA TRP A 309 6.28 -1.94 -20.43
C TRP A 309 6.15 -3.01 -19.35
N THR A 310 6.78 -4.17 -19.55
CA THR A 310 6.92 -5.20 -18.49
C THR A 310 8.38 -5.33 -18.04
N LEU A 311 8.60 -6.06 -16.96
CA LEU A 311 9.95 -6.45 -16.51
C LEU A 311 10.55 -7.61 -17.32
N ASN A 312 9.88 -8.07 -18.38
CA ASN A 312 10.33 -9.21 -19.15
C ASN A 312 11.06 -8.81 -20.43
N GLY A 313 12.36 -9.09 -20.52
CA GLY A 313 13.14 -8.99 -21.76
C GLY A 313 12.89 -10.18 -22.69
N GLN A 314 13.29 -10.07 -23.96
CA GLN A 314 13.33 -11.20 -24.88
C GLN A 314 14.69 -11.91 -24.81
N LYS A 315 14.67 -13.25 -24.74
CA LYS A 315 15.88 -14.06 -24.69
C LYS A 315 16.66 -14.06 -26.01
N GLU A 316 15.98 -14.18 -27.15
CA GLU A 316 16.66 -14.31 -28.46
C GLU A 316 17.22 -13.00 -29.00
N LYS A 317 16.69 -11.86 -28.54
CA LYS A 317 17.05 -10.53 -29.06
C LYS A 317 17.29 -9.59 -27.91
N SER A 318 18.55 -9.24 -27.68
CA SER A 318 18.98 -8.39 -26.56
C SER A 318 18.44 -6.96 -26.59
N TYR A 319 17.80 -6.54 -27.69
CA TYR A 319 17.19 -5.22 -27.84
C TYR A 319 15.66 -5.25 -27.75
N ARG A 320 15.06 -6.40 -27.46
CA ARG A 320 13.59 -6.57 -27.45
C ARG A 320 13.07 -6.78 -26.04
N VAL A 321 11.93 -6.17 -25.74
CA VAL A 321 11.26 -6.22 -24.44
C VAL A 321 9.77 -6.44 -24.65
N PHE A 322 9.18 -7.23 -23.75
CA PHE A 322 7.75 -7.45 -23.75
C PHE A 322 7.00 -6.22 -23.20
N ASN A 323 5.80 -6.00 -23.74
CA ASN A 323 4.87 -4.98 -23.28
C ASN A 323 3.46 -5.55 -23.36
N VAL A 324 2.54 -4.99 -22.58
CA VAL A 324 1.11 -5.33 -22.66
C VAL A 324 0.36 -4.06 -23.04
N GLY A 325 -0.63 -4.20 -23.92
CA GLY A 325 -1.51 -3.11 -24.35
C GLY A 325 -2.92 -3.63 -24.65
N LYS A 326 -3.73 -2.80 -25.32
CA LYS A 326 -5.12 -3.12 -25.71
C LYS A 326 -5.29 -4.46 -26.45
N PHE A 327 -4.27 -4.89 -27.18
CA PHE A 327 -4.30 -6.11 -27.97
C PHE A 327 -3.68 -7.32 -27.26
N GLY A 328 -3.40 -7.23 -25.96
CA GLY A 328 -2.67 -8.24 -25.21
C GLY A 328 -1.17 -7.95 -25.20
N TYR A 329 -0.35 -8.99 -25.17
CA TYR A 329 1.11 -8.83 -25.18
C TYR A 329 1.66 -8.44 -26.56
N SER A 330 2.84 -7.82 -26.56
CA SER A 330 3.61 -7.50 -27.75
C SER A 330 5.10 -7.44 -27.40
N ILE A 331 5.98 -7.41 -28.40
CA ILE A 331 7.43 -7.29 -28.22
C ILE A 331 7.94 -6.11 -29.05
N SER A 332 8.49 -5.11 -28.38
CA SER A 332 8.99 -3.88 -29.01
C SER A 332 10.49 -3.75 -28.79
N ASP A 333 11.15 -2.93 -29.62
CA ASP A 333 12.54 -2.54 -29.33
C ASP A 333 12.58 -1.78 -28.00
N ALA A 334 13.60 -2.01 -27.17
CA ALA A 334 13.75 -1.39 -25.86
C ALA A 334 13.78 0.14 -25.95
N SER A 335 14.22 0.69 -27.08
CA SER A 335 14.24 2.13 -27.37
C SER A 335 12.88 2.72 -27.78
N SER A 336 11.84 1.89 -27.89
CA SER A 336 10.50 2.39 -28.22
C SER A 336 9.90 3.14 -27.04
N ASP A 337 9.09 4.15 -27.34
CA ASP A 337 8.28 4.84 -26.35
C ASP A 337 7.03 4.03 -26.01
N LYS A 338 6.85 3.68 -24.72
CA LYS A 338 5.63 3.05 -24.20
C LYS A 338 5.24 3.63 -22.84
N ALA A 339 3.95 3.62 -22.54
CA ALA A 339 3.47 3.93 -21.20
C ALA A 339 4.03 2.93 -20.15
N ILE A 340 3.94 3.32 -18.89
CA ILE A 340 4.21 2.44 -17.74
C ILE A 340 3.00 2.40 -16.80
N ARG A 341 2.81 1.26 -16.14
CA ARG A 341 1.95 1.10 -14.96
C ARG A 341 2.82 0.61 -13.82
N PRO A 342 3.30 1.50 -12.94
CA PRO A 342 4.15 1.09 -11.83
C PRO A 342 3.44 0.07 -10.94
N THR A 343 4.21 -0.87 -10.43
CA THR A 343 3.78 -1.80 -9.38
C THR A 343 4.48 -1.50 -8.07
N ILE A 344 3.84 -1.78 -6.95
CA ILE A 344 4.40 -1.62 -5.60
C ILE A 344 3.99 -2.81 -4.74
N TYR A 345 4.68 -3.01 -3.61
CA TYR A 345 4.20 -3.89 -2.55
C TYR A 345 3.70 -3.06 -1.37
N LEU A 346 2.50 -3.37 -0.88
CA LEU A 346 1.96 -2.81 0.35
C LEU A 346 2.32 -3.74 1.51
N SER A 347 2.72 -3.15 2.64
CA SER A 347 3.03 -3.87 3.87
C SER A 347 1.86 -4.72 4.36
N ASN A 348 2.16 -5.92 4.88
CA ASN A 348 1.19 -6.77 5.59
C ASN A 348 0.76 -6.19 6.96
N ASN A 349 1.35 -5.07 7.38
CA ASN A 349 0.95 -4.28 8.54
C ASN A 349 0.24 -2.97 8.16
N ALA A 350 -0.03 -2.73 6.87
CA ALA A 350 -0.86 -1.61 6.45
C ALA A 350 -2.28 -1.74 7.02
N LEU A 351 -2.81 -0.64 7.54
CA LEU A 351 -4.08 -0.63 8.26
C LEU A 351 -5.24 -0.22 7.34
N TYR A 352 -6.36 -0.90 7.51
CA TYR A 352 -7.60 -0.60 6.79
C TYR A 352 -8.30 0.61 7.41
N GLU A 353 -8.76 1.52 6.54
CA GLU A 353 -9.60 2.66 6.94
C GLU A 353 -11.07 2.43 6.53
N SER A 354 -11.32 2.17 5.25
CA SER A 354 -12.69 2.06 4.70
C SER A 354 -12.72 1.38 3.33
N GLY A 355 -13.92 1.14 2.79
CA GLY A 355 -14.15 0.63 1.44
C GLY A 355 -14.34 -0.89 1.34
N ASN A 356 -14.86 -1.34 0.21
CA ASN A 356 -15.14 -2.75 -0.06
C ASN A 356 -14.36 -3.29 -1.27
N GLY A 357 -13.45 -2.49 -1.83
CA GLY A 357 -12.61 -2.89 -2.97
C GLY A 357 -13.26 -2.72 -4.33
N THR A 358 -14.50 -2.24 -4.41
CA THR A 358 -15.11 -1.84 -5.68
C THR A 358 -14.45 -0.57 -6.20
N LYS A 359 -14.58 -0.28 -7.50
CA LYS A 359 -14.06 0.99 -8.06
C LYS A 359 -14.68 2.25 -7.42
N LYS A 360 -15.93 2.15 -6.94
CA LYS A 360 -16.66 3.28 -6.32
C LYS A 360 -16.28 3.45 -4.85
N GLU A 361 -16.05 2.34 -4.16
CA GLU A 361 -15.66 2.29 -2.75
C GLU A 361 -14.37 1.47 -2.62
N PRO A 362 -13.25 1.96 -3.18
CA PRO A 362 -11.98 1.27 -3.13
C PRO A 362 -11.53 1.12 -1.68
N TYR A 363 -10.75 0.08 -1.39
CA TYR A 363 -10.12 -0.04 -0.08
C TYR A 363 -9.23 1.17 0.18
N VAL A 364 -9.35 1.80 1.35
CA VAL A 364 -8.53 2.93 1.77
C VAL A 364 -7.58 2.48 2.87
N VAL A 365 -6.32 2.90 2.77
CA VAL A 365 -5.26 2.61 3.73
C VAL A 365 -5.03 3.84 4.60
N LYS A 366 -4.88 3.63 5.90
CA LYS A 366 -4.59 4.72 6.87
C LYS A 366 -3.22 5.36 6.66
#